data_AF-A0AAN0IU58-F1
#
_entry.id   AF-A0AAN0IU58-F1
#
_cell.length_a   1.000
_cell.length_b   1.000
_cell.length_c   1.000
_cell.angle_alpha   90.00
_cell.angle_beta   90.00
_cell.angle_gamma   90.00
#
_symmetry.space_group_name_H-M   'P 1'
#
loop_
_entity.id
_entity.type
_entity.pdbx_description
1 polymer ?
#
loop_
_entity_poly.entity_id
_entity_poly.type
_entity_poly.pdbx_seq_one_letter_code
_entity_poly.pdbx_strand_id
1 'polypeptide(L)'
;MEDEYDRPIAGYINFCSGGITSASSDLFIFTVAKHEVLHALGFSNGLFPWFRDENGNPRTPRNSNGFPPSASGGGYMASNNTVRVVTYDDWWTKDGVVSKTVTLLVTPKVVETGKIHFNCSSLEGVQLEDQGGSGTALSHWESRILENEAMTGIISSFPVFSNFTLALLEDSG
;
A
#
# COMPACT_ATOMS: atom_id res chain seq x y z
N MET A 1 15.46 9.34 -10.50
CA MET A 1 16.29 10.20 -9.63
C MET A 1 15.75 9.99 -8.24
N GLU A 2 16.34 9.04 -7.53
CA GLU A 2 16.15 8.87 -6.09
C GLU A 2 17.17 9.77 -5.39
N ASP A 3 16.83 10.30 -4.21
CA ASP A 3 17.82 11.04 -3.41
C ASP A 3 18.78 10.06 -2.72
N GLU A 4 19.71 10.58 -1.92
CA GLU A 4 20.65 9.76 -1.12
C GLU A 4 19.93 8.76 -0.18
N TYR A 5 18.62 8.94 0.04
CA TYR A 5 17.78 8.20 0.95
C TYR A 5 16.62 7.46 0.25
N ASP A 6 16.70 7.21 -1.05
CA ASP A 6 15.68 6.47 -1.82
C ASP A 6 14.26 7.09 -1.77
N ARG A 7 14.14 8.37 -1.38
CA ARG A 7 12.85 9.04 -1.27
C ARG A 7 12.38 9.50 -2.65
N PRO A 8 11.06 9.44 -2.95
CA PRO A 8 10.52 10.03 -4.15
C PRO A 8 10.78 11.55 -4.22
N ILE A 9 11.64 11.98 -5.13
CA ILE A 9 11.92 13.42 -5.37
C ILE A 9 10.88 14.04 -6.31
N ALA A 10 10.41 13.25 -7.27
CA ALA A 10 9.49 13.68 -8.30
C ALA A 10 8.51 12.56 -8.65
N GLY A 11 7.26 12.94 -8.86
CA GLY A 11 6.21 12.09 -9.40
C GLY A 11 5.35 12.90 -10.36
N TYR A 12 4.60 12.21 -11.20
CA TYR A 12 3.62 12.84 -12.09
C TYR A 12 2.29 12.12 -11.94
N ILE A 13 1.22 12.91 -11.99
CA ILE A 13 -0.15 12.41 -12.07
C ILE A 13 -0.76 12.99 -13.34
N ASN A 14 -1.57 12.19 -14.03
CA ASN A 14 -2.24 12.63 -15.25
C ASN A 14 -3.73 12.36 -15.15
N PHE A 15 -4.53 13.41 -15.31
CA PHE A 15 -5.98 13.27 -15.34
C PHE A 15 -6.46 13.13 -16.77
N CYS A 16 -7.24 12.08 -17.04
CA CYS A 16 -7.94 11.94 -18.31
C CYS A 16 -9.10 12.96 -18.35
N SER A 17 -9.04 13.93 -19.26
CA SER A 17 -10.08 14.95 -19.42
C SER A 17 -11.45 14.37 -19.75
N GLY A 18 -11.51 13.20 -20.39
CA GLY A 18 -12.77 12.49 -20.65
C GLY A 18 -13.34 11.77 -19.43
N GLY A 19 -12.53 11.50 -18.40
CA GLY A 19 -12.96 10.89 -17.13
C GLY A 19 -13.48 11.92 -16.11
N ILE A 20 -13.16 13.20 -16.30
CA ILE A 20 -13.69 14.31 -15.51
C ILE A 20 -14.82 14.95 -16.31
N THR A 21 -16.04 14.67 -15.92
CA THR A 21 -17.23 15.18 -16.62
C THR A 21 -17.91 16.28 -15.79
N SER A 22 -18.84 17.01 -16.39
CA SER A 22 -19.67 17.97 -15.64
C SER A 22 -20.53 17.34 -14.54
N ALA A 23 -20.65 16.01 -14.51
CA ALA A 23 -21.33 15.26 -13.44
C ALA A 23 -20.39 14.86 -12.29
N SER A 24 -19.07 15.00 -12.45
CA SER A 24 -18.10 14.70 -11.40
C SER A 24 -18.15 15.78 -10.32
N SER A 25 -18.30 15.38 -9.05
CA SER A 25 -18.22 16.33 -7.94
C SER A 25 -16.78 16.75 -7.67
N ASP A 26 -16.58 17.98 -7.20
CA ASP A 26 -15.25 18.45 -6.78
C ASP A 26 -14.64 17.52 -5.72
N LEU A 27 -15.46 17.02 -4.79
CA LEU A 27 -15.03 16.07 -3.75
C LEU A 27 -14.43 14.79 -4.36
N PHE A 28 -15.08 14.24 -5.40
CA PHE A 28 -14.56 13.07 -6.10
C PHE A 28 -13.24 13.38 -6.80
N ILE A 29 -13.16 14.49 -7.55
CA ILE A 29 -11.95 14.89 -8.28
C ILE A 29 -10.78 15.10 -7.30
N PHE A 30 -11.00 15.83 -6.20
CA PHE A 30 -9.96 16.05 -5.19
C PHE A 30 -9.55 14.76 -4.48
N THR A 31 -10.47 13.81 -4.29
CA THR A 31 -10.15 12.50 -3.70
C THR A 31 -9.24 11.72 -4.64
N VAL A 32 -9.62 11.58 -5.92
CA VAL A 32 -8.78 10.92 -6.93
C VAL A 32 -7.42 11.61 -7.02
N ALA A 33 -7.40 12.95 -7.04
CA ALA A 33 -6.13 13.67 -7.13
C ALA A 33 -5.20 13.37 -5.95
N LYS A 34 -5.73 13.37 -4.73
CA LYS A 34 -4.97 13.01 -3.53
C LYS A 34 -4.51 11.55 -3.58
N HIS A 35 -5.37 10.64 -4.02
CA HIS A 35 -5.06 9.22 -4.19
C HIS A 35 -3.84 9.01 -5.11
N GLU A 36 -3.84 9.64 -6.29
CA GLU A 36 -2.72 9.54 -7.23
C GLU A 36 -1.45 10.21 -6.70
N VAL A 37 -1.57 11.32 -5.96
CA VAL A 37 -0.42 11.94 -5.26
C VAL A 37 0.18 10.96 -4.24
N LEU A 38 -0.64 10.24 -3.49
CA LEU A 38 -0.17 9.31 -2.46
C LEU A 38 0.56 8.09 -3.07
N HIS A 39 0.15 7.63 -4.24
CA HIS A 39 0.92 6.65 -5.00
C HIS A 39 2.33 7.16 -5.32
N ALA A 40 2.43 8.40 -5.82
CA ALA A 40 3.70 9.04 -6.16
C ALA A 40 4.59 9.30 -4.92
N LEU A 41 3.99 9.50 -3.75
CA LEU A 41 4.71 9.77 -2.51
C LEU A 41 5.27 8.50 -1.83
N GLY A 42 4.75 7.31 -2.13
CA GLY A 42 5.29 6.09 -1.52
C GLY A 42 4.34 4.91 -1.47
N PHE A 43 3.02 5.12 -1.61
CA PHE A 43 2.06 4.02 -1.59
C PHE A 43 1.98 3.34 -2.95
N SER A 44 3.03 2.64 -3.33
CA SER A 44 3.07 1.85 -4.56
C SER A 44 3.88 0.58 -4.33
N ASN A 45 3.43 -0.56 -4.85
CA ASN A 45 4.15 -1.82 -4.72
C ASN A 45 5.62 -1.73 -5.16
N GLY A 46 5.91 -0.94 -6.21
CA GLY A 46 7.28 -0.71 -6.69
C GLY A 46 8.17 0.14 -5.78
N LEU A 47 7.58 0.86 -4.82
CA LEU A 47 8.28 1.75 -3.88
C LEU A 47 8.53 1.09 -2.52
N PHE A 48 7.73 0.10 -2.12
CA PHE A 48 7.94 -0.63 -0.85
C PHE A 48 9.35 -1.23 -0.67
N PRO A 49 10.01 -1.78 -1.71
CA PRO A 49 11.39 -2.25 -1.59
C PRO A 49 12.36 -1.15 -1.18
N TRP A 50 12.02 0.11 -1.42
CA TRP A 50 12.88 1.25 -1.19
C TRP A 50 12.71 1.88 0.21
N PHE A 51 11.69 1.48 0.97
CA PHE A 51 11.41 2.04 2.29
C PHE A 51 12.59 1.95 3.26
N ARG A 52 12.67 2.95 4.15
CA ARG A 52 13.68 3.05 5.21
C ARG A 52 13.03 2.97 6.59
N ASP A 53 13.83 2.58 7.57
CA ASP A 53 13.42 2.60 8.98
C ASP A 53 13.56 4.01 9.57
N GLU A 54 13.13 4.17 10.82
CA GLU A 54 13.21 5.43 11.57
C GLU A 54 14.63 5.99 11.74
N ASN A 55 15.66 5.16 11.54
CA ASN A 55 17.06 5.54 11.59
C ASN A 55 17.63 5.85 10.19
N GLY A 56 16.79 5.80 9.15
CA GLY A 56 17.18 6.01 7.77
C GLY A 56 17.87 4.80 7.12
N ASN A 57 17.89 3.63 7.76
CA ASN A 57 18.48 2.44 7.16
C ASN A 57 17.49 1.78 6.18
N PRO A 58 17.95 1.22 5.05
CA PRO A 58 17.10 0.44 4.16
C PRO A 58 16.42 -0.72 4.89
N ARG A 59 15.08 -0.79 4.84
CA ARG A 59 14.34 -1.95 5.38
C ARG A 59 14.63 -3.22 4.57
N THR A 60 14.82 -3.04 3.25
CA THR A 60 15.21 -4.11 2.33
C THR A 60 16.71 -4.03 2.05
N PRO A 61 17.49 -5.11 2.23
CA PRO A 61 18.92 -5.11 1.94
C PRO A 61 19.24 -4.66 0.51
N ARG A 62 20.30 -3.86 0.37
CA ARG A 62 20.79 -3.38 -0.93
C ARG A 62 21.96 -4.24 -1.43
N ASN A 63 22.08 -4.41 -2.73
CA ASN A 63 23.26 -5.01 -3.37
C ASN A 63 24.44 -4.01 -3.41
N SER A 64 25.58 -4.42 -3.99
CA SER A 64 26.78 -3.58 -4.10
C SER A 64 26.57 -2.26 -4.86
N ASN A 65 25.52 -2.20 -5.68
CA ASN A 65 25.16 -1.04 -6.49
C ASN A 65 24.05 -0.19 -5.85
N GLY A 66 23.65 -0.51 -4.60
CA GLY A 66 22.62 0.25 -3.87
C GLY A 66 21.18 -0.15 -4.18
N PHE A 67 20.92 -1.19 -4.98
CA PHE A 67 19.56 -1.57 -5.38
C PHE A 67 18.97 -2.70 -4.51
N PRO A 68 17.64 -2.73 -4.28
CA PRO A 68 16.96 -3.88 -3.69
C PRO A 68 17.08 -5.15 -4.56
N PRO A 69 16.76 -6.35 -4.03
CA PRO A 69 16.73 -7.58 -4.82
C PRO A 69 15.62 -7.52 -5.87
N SER A 70 15.88 -8.05 -7.06
CA SER A 70 14.92 -8.07 -8.18
C SER A 70 14.06 -9.32 -8.19
N ALA A 71 12.79 -9.18 -8.58
CA ALA A 71 11.89 -10.32 -8.80
C ALA A 71 12.13 -10.99 -10.16
N SER A 72 11.84 -12.29 -10.27
CA SER A 72 11.97 -13.07 -11.52
C SER A 72 11.15 -12.53 -12.69
N GLY A 73 10.14 -11.69 -12.44
CA GLY A 73 9.28 -11.05 -13.44
C GLY A 73 9.62 -9.58 -13.74
N GLY A 74 10.74 -9.07 -13.21
CA GLY A 74 11.08 -7.65 -13.23
C GLY A 74 10.56 -6.90 -12.01
N GLY A 75 11.15 -5.73 -11.74
CA GLY A 75 10.88 -4.95 -10.53
C GLY A 75 11.69 -5.40 -9.31
N TYR A 76 11.53 -4.67 -8.21
CA TYR A 76 12.19 -4.90 -6.94
C TYR A 76 11.27 -5.61 -5.94
N MET A 77 11.83 -6.46 -5.08
CA MET A 77 11.10 -7.16 -4.04
C MET A 77 11.40 -6.56 -2.68
N ALA A 78 10.35 -6.26 -1.93
CA ALA A 78 10.48 -5.82 -0.55
C ALA A 78 10.85 -7.01 0.35
N SER A 79 11.59 -6.72 1.42
CA SER A 79 11.88 -7.72 2.45
C SER A 79 10.66 -8.03 3.31
N ASN A 80 10.69 -9.19 3.97
CA ASN A 80 9.61 -9.69 4.84
C ASN A 80 9.31 -8.80 6.06
N ASN A 81 10.12 -7.80 6.35
CA ASN A 81 9.90 -6.77 7.37
C ASN A 81 9.14 -5.53 6.85
N THR A 82 8.85 -5.47 5.55
CA THR A 82 8.00 -4.44 4.93
C THR A 82 6.75 -5.08 4.32
N VAL A 83 6.93 -6.07 3.44
CA VAL A 83 5.84 -6.79 2.77
C VAL A 83 6.02 -8.27 3.04
N ARG A 84 4.98 -8.93 3.56
CA ARG A 84 5.04 -10.36 3.92
C ARG A 84 3.83 -11.11 3.37
N VAL A 85 4.10 -12.22 2.69
CA VAL A 85 3.05 -13.13 2.22
C VAL A 85 2.76 -14.15 3.31
N VAL A 86 1.49 -14.33 3.66
CA VAL A 86 1.03 -15.27 4.69
C VAL A 86 -0.11 -16.11 4.13
N THR A 87 -0.18 -17.39 4.48
CA THR A 87 -1.32 -18.26 4.16
C THR A 87 -2.06 -18.60 5.45
N TYR A 88 -3.36 -18.32 5.48
CA TYR A 88 -4.27 -18.71 6.55
C TYR A 88 -5.08 -19.92 6.10
N ASP A 89 -5.00 -21.02 6.83
CA ASP A 89 -5.71 -22.27 6.52
C ASP A 89 -7.13 -22.33 7.10
N ASP A 90 -7.50 -21.33 7.91
CA ASP A 90 -8.78 -21.22 8.62
C ASP A 90 -9.65 -20.07 8.08
N TRP A 91 -9.56 -19.78 6.77
CA TRP A 91 -10.30 -18.68 6.16
C TRP A 91 -11.76 -19.04 5.92
N TRP A 92 -12.66 -18.41 6.68
CA TRP A 92 -14.10 -18.66 6.59
C TRP A 92 -14.74 -18.00 5.37
N THR A 93 -15.46 -18.79 4.59
CA THR A 93 -16.31 -18.32 3.49
C THR A 93 -17.74 -18.84 3.65
N LYS A 94 -18.67 -18.35 2.83
CA LYS A 94 -20.04 -18.88 2.80
C LYS A 94 -20.11 -20.37 2.45
N ASP A 95 -19.11 -20.89 1.73
CA ASP A 95 -19.07 -22.26 1.21
C ASP A 95 -18.19 -23.19 2.08
N GLY A 96 -17.65 -22.67 3.19
CA GLY A 96 -16.79 -23.41 4.12
C GLY A 96 -15.43 -22.76 4.35
N VAL A 97 -14.57 -23.46 5.07
CA VAL A 97 -13.20 -23.01 5.39
C VAL A 97 -12.28 -23.34 4.21
N VAL A 98 -11.46 -22.39 3.79
CA VAL A 98 -10.48 -22.54 2.72
C VAL A 98 -9.10 -22.03 3.17
N SER A 99 -8.04 -22.49 2.50
CA SER A 99 -6.73 -21.82 2.62
C SER A 99 -6.71 -20.56 1.75
N LYS A 100 -6.30 -19.44 2.33
CA LYS A 100 -6.19 -18.15 1.63
C LYS A 100 -4.80 -17.56 1.86
N THR A 101 -4.10 -17.31 0.77
CA THR A 101 -2.86 -16.53 0.78
C THR A 101 -3.19 -15.04 0.65
N VAL A 102 -2.60 -14.22 1.52
CA VAL A 102 -2.71 -12.77 1.51
C VAL A 102 -1.32 -12.12 1.55
N THR A 103 -1.25 -10.86 1.12
CA THR A 103 -0.04 -10.05 1.24
C THR A 103 -0.27 -8.96 2.29
N LEU A 104 0.62 -8.88 3.26
CA LEU A 104 0.54 -7.95 4.38
C LEU A 104 1.61 -6.87 4.24
N LEU A 105 1.23 -5.62 4.52
CA LEU A 105 2.18 -4.59 4.90
C LEU A 105 2.40 -4.66 6.41
N VAL A 106 3.65 -4.84 6.82
CA VAL A 106 4.02 -5.22 8.20
C VAL A 106 4.93 -4.19 8.88
N THR A 107 4.96 -2.97 8.36
CA THR A 107 5.77 -1.89 8.93
C THR A 107 5.23 -1.43 10.29
N PRO A 108 6.08 -0.92 11.20
CA PRO A 108 5.72 -0.71 12.61
C PRO A 108 4.48 0.16 12.84
N LYS A 109 4.39 1.34 12.21
CA LYS A 109 3.25 2.26 12.38
C LYS A 109 1.97 1.71 11.76
N VAL A 110 2.09 1.01 10.65
CA VAL A 110 0.95 0.34 10.00
C VAL A 110 0.38 -0.76 10.90
N VAL A 111 1.25 -1.60 11.46
CA VAL A 111 0.85 -2.65 12.41
C VAL A 111 0.24 -2.03 13.68
N GLU A 112 0.87 -0.99 14.25
CA GLU A 112 0.35 -0.25 15.40
C GLU A 112 -1.06 0.29 15.13
N THR A 113 -1.25 0.96 13.99
CA THR A 113 -2.54 1.50 13.56
C THR A 113 -3.59 0.41 13.40
N GLY A 114 -3.23 -0.72 12.78
CA GLY A 114 -4.13 -1.86 12.64
C GLY A 114 -4.53 -2.48 13.97
N LYS A 115 -3.58 -2.64 14.91
CA LYS A 115 -3.88 -3.17 16.25
C LYS A 115 -4.88 -2.30 16.99
N ILE A 116 -4.74 -0.98 16.90
CA ILE A 116 -5.66 -0.01 17.50
C ILE A 116 -7.02 -0.06 16.80
N HIS A 117 -7.05 0.02 15.47
CA HIS A 117 -8.29 0.11 14.68
C HIS A 117 -9.14 -1.16 14.81
N PHE A 118 -8.53 -2.33 14.67
CA PHE A 118 -9.23 -3.63 14.75
C PHE A 118 -9.34 -4.15 16.19
N ASN A 119 -8.79 -3.44 17.18
CA ASN A 119 -8.70 -3.88 18.57
C ASN A 119 -8.14 -5.32 18.70
N CYS A 120 -7.06 -5.60 17.97
CA CYS A 120 -6.48 -6.93 17.82
C CYS A 120 -4.98 -6.89 18.10
N SER A 121 -4.57 -7.18 19.33
CA SER A 121 -3.16 -7.07 19.76
C SER A 121 -2.21 -8.05 19.05
N SER A 122 -2.75 -9.17 18.56
CA SER A 122 -2.05 -10.19 17.80
C SER A 122 -1.98 -9.90 16.30
N LEU A 123 -2.54 -8.79 15.82
CA LEU A 123 -2.48 -8.42 14.41
C LEU A 123 -1.02 -8.29 13.97
N GLU A 124 -0.69 -8.98 12.88
CA GLU A 124 0.69 -9.12 12.41
C GLU A 124 1.03 -8.22 11.21
N GLY A 125 0.02 -7.57 10.62
CA GLY A 125 0.11 -6.77 9.40
C GLY A 125 -1.27 -6.33 8.93
N VAL A 126 -1.30 -5.43 7.94
CA VAL A 126 -2.54 -4.95 7.31
C VAL A 126 -2.54 -5.43 5.85
N GLN A 127 -3.67 -5.96 5.39
CA GLN A 127 -3.77 -6.59 4.07
C GLN A 127 -3.68 -5.54 2.95
N LEU A 128 -2.87 -5.85 1.94
CA LEU A 128 -2.87 -5.18 0.66
C LEU A 128 -3.88 -5.86 -0.28
N GLU A 129 -4.47 -5.09 -1.17
CA GLU A 129 -5.44 -5.54 -2.17
C GLU A 129 -4.89 -6.72 -2.99
N ASP A 130 -5.65 -7.80 -3.07
CA ASP A 130 -5.27 -9.04 -3.76
C ASP A 130 -6.06 -9.31 -5.04
N GLN A 131 -7.02 -8.44 -5.37
CA GLN A 131 -7.81 -8.51 -6.60
C GLN A 131 -7.44 -7.40 -7.61
N GLY A 132 -8.05 -7.49 -8.79
CA GLY A 132 -7.81 -6.56 -9.91
C GLY A 132 -6.59 -6.94 -10.76
N GLY A 133 -5.96 -5.93 -11.36
CA GLY A 133 -4.77 -6.09 -12.20
C GLY A 133 -3.49 -5.61 -11.54
N SER A 134 -2.38 -5.58 -12.28
CA SER A 134 -1.08 -5.11 -11.79
C SER A 134 -1.07 -3.63 -11.35
N GLY A 135 -2.04 -2.84 -11.80
CA GLY A 135 -2.23 -1.45 -11.37
C GLY A 135 -3.06 -1.30 -10.09
N THR A 136 -3.66 -2.39 -9.59
CA THR A 136 -4.54 -2.37 -8.41
C THR A 136 -3.95 -3.21 -7.29
N ALA A 137 -3.67 -4.49 -7.57
CA ALA A 137 -3.14 -5.41 -6.57
C ALA A 137 -1.83 -4.88 -6.00
N LEU A 138 -1.66 -5.04 -4.68
CA LEU A 138 -0.47 -4.66 -3.90
C LEU A 138 -0.16 -3.16 -3.81
N SER A 139 -0.86 -2.28 -4.52
CA SER A 139 -0.66 -0.82 -4.42
C SER A 139 -1.80 -0.11 -3.68
N HIS A 140 -2.74 -0.88 -3.12
CA HIS A 140 -3.91 -0.39 -2.41
C HIS A 140 -4.13 -1.18 -1.12
N TRP A 141 -4.90 -0.61 -0.20
CA TRP A 141 -5.42 -1.36 0.94
C TRP A 141 -6.51 -2.35 0.49
N GLU A 142 -6.59 -3.49 1.17
CA GLU A 142 -7.64 -4.48 0.95
C GLU A 142 -9.03 -3.90 1.27
N SER A 143 -9.82 -3.76 0.21
CA SER A 143 -11.13 -3.11 0.26
C SER A 143 -12.10 -3.84 1.22
N ARG A 144 -11.96 -5.16 1.39
CA ARG A 144 -12.80 -5.97 2.29
C ARG A 144 -12.67 -5.57 3.75
N ILE A 145 -11.51 -5.08 4.20
CA ILE A 145 -11.27 -4.73 5.61
C ILE A 145 -11.17 -3.24 5.86
N LEU A 146 -10.92 -2.44 4.80
CA LEU A 146 -10.70 -1.01 4.88
C LEU A 146 -11.57 -0.22 3.89
N GLU A 147 -12.76 -0.72 3.55
CA GLU A 147 -13.74 -0.17 2.58
C GLU A 147 -13.66 1.35 2.32
N ASN A 148 -13.83 2.17 3.36
CA ASN A 148 -13.87 3.64 3.22
C ASN A 148 -12.50 4.30 3.17
N GLU A 149 -11.41 3.57 3.22
CA GLU A 149 -10.07 4.11 3.09
C GLU A 149 -9.86 4.60 1.64
N ALA A 150 -9.40 5.83 1.50
CA ALA A 150 -9.29 6.50 0.21
C ALA A 150 -8.24 5.87 -0.72
N MET A 151 -7.34 5.02 -0.22
CA MET A 151 -6.32 4.24 -0.93
C MET A 151 -6.72 2.77 -1.10
N THR A 152 -8.00 2.43 -1.01
CA THR A 152 -8.53 1.16 -1.55
C THR A 152 -8.56 1.20 -3.08
N GLY A 153 -8.64 0.03 -3.73
CA GLY A 153 -8.61 -0.06 -5.19
C GLY A 153 -9.85 0.50 -5.89
N ILE A 154 -10.90 0.82 -5.13
CA ILE A 154 -12.15 1.43 -5.63
C ILE A 154 -12.56 2.53 -4.65
N ILE A 155 -12.69 3.76 -5.15
CA ILE A 155 -13.13 4.89 -4.33
C ILE A 155 -14.58 4.68 -3.88
N SER A 156 -14.79 4.58 -2.57
CA SER A 156 -16.11 4.46 -1.96
C SER A 156 -16.89 5.79 -2.01
N SER A 157 -18.18 5.75 -1.64
CA SER A 157 -19.02 6.95 -1.56
C SER A 157 -18.58 7.93 -0.46
N PHE A 158 -17.83 7.46 0.54
CA PHE A 158 -17.37 8.25 1.68
C PHE A 158 -15.88 7.98 1.96
N PRO A 159 -14.99 8.42 1.05
CA PRO A 159 -13.58 8.13 1.15
C PRO A 159 -12.92 8.90 2.29
N VAL A 160 -12.06 8.23 3.05
CA VAL A 160 -11.34 8.75 4.22
C VAL A 160 -9.85 8.49 4.04
N PHE A 161 -9.05 9.55 4.05
CA PHE A 161 -7.61 9.44 4.23
C PHE A 161 -7.34 9.17 5.71
N SER A 162 -7.14 7.90 6.03
CA SER A 162 -7.10 7.43 7.42
C SER A 162 -5.68 7.41 7.98
N ASN A 163 -5.57 7.11 9.27
CA ASN A 163 -4.29 6.85 9.91
C ASN A 163 -3.52 5.70 9.25
N PHE A 164 -4.16 4.77 8.53
CA PHE A 164 -3.44 3.70 7.83
C PHE A 164 -2.53 4.25 6.74
N THR A 165 -3.07 5.10 5.87
CA THR A 165 -2.29 5.71 4.80
C THR A 165 -1.22 6.65 5.34
N LEU A 166 -1.54 7.42 6.40
CA LEU A 166 -0.55 8.28 7.04
C LEU A 166 0.58 7.48 7.72
N ALA A 167 0.24 6.37 8.38
CA ALA A 167 1.22 5.47 8.99
C ALA A 167 2.13 4.81 7.95
N LEU A 168 1.59 4.44 6.78
CA LEU A 168 2.40 3.94 5.66
C LEU A 168 3.40 4.99 5.18
N LEU A 169 2.94 6.23 5.00
CA LEU A 169 3.82 7.32 4.58
C LEU A 169 4.92 7.60 5.62
N GLU A 170 4.59 7.57 6.91
CA GLU A 170 5.57 7.69 8.00
C GLU A 170 6.58 6.55 7.98
N ASP A 171 6.12 5.31 7.80
CA ASP A 171 6.97 4.12 7.75
C ASP A 171 7.81 4.02 6.46
N SER A 172 7.56 4.87 5.47
CA SER A 172 8.31 4.88 4.21
C SER A 172 9.72 5.48 4.36
N GLY A 173 9.94 6.28 5.41
CA GLY A 173 11.23 6.87 5.79
C GLY A 173 11.25 8.39 5.73
#